data_AF-A0A1Q5L9X4-F1
#
_entry.id   AF-A0A1Q5L9X4-F1
#
_cell.length_a   1.000
_cell.length_b   1.000
_cell.length_c   1.000
_cell.angle_alpha   90.00
_cell.angle_beta   90.00
_cell.angle_gamma   90.00
#
_symmetry.space_group_name_H-M   'P 1'
#
loop_
_entity.id
_entity.type
_entity.pdbx_description
1 polymer ?
#
loop_
_entity_poly.entity_id
_entity_poly.type
_entity_poly.pdbx_seq_one_letter_code
_entity_poly.pdbx_strand_id
1 'polypeptide(L)'
;MTVGPLGRCCGPIKQSNPHRSKHWWIRLGTNDSDTSLRVSANLAAALDNIGDDVNHEYYWDQGHATNTDSGDFITWVAKVTGYKK
;
A
#
# COMPACT_ATOMS: atom_id res chain seq x y z
N MET A 1 -28.63 -18.15 -18.83
CA MET A 1 -27.79 -17.04 -18.35
C MET A 1 -27.59 -17.19 -16.86
N THR A 2 -26.48 -17.78 -16.45
CA THR A 2 -26.06 -17.76 -15.04
C THR A 2 -25.43 -16.40 -14.77
N VAL A 3 -26.03 -15.63 -13.86
CA VAL A 3 -25.35 -14.48 -13.24
C VAL A 3 -24.14 -15.02 -12.49
N GLY A 4 -22.94 -14.77 -13.01
CA GLY A 4 -21.69 -15.05 -12.30
C GLY A 4 -21.65 -14.24 -11.01
N PRO A 5 -21.05 -14.75 -9.92
CA PRO A 5 -21.02 -14.02 -8.67
C PRO A 5 -20.30 -12.70 -8.92
N LEU A 6 -20.92 -11.59 -8.52
CA LEU A 6 -20.28 -10.27 -8.48
C LEU A 6 -18.98 -10.43 -7.69
N GLY A 7 -17.84 -10.51 -8.40
CA GLY A 7 -16.53 -10.63 -7.80
C GLY A 7 -16.29 -9.41 -6.92
N ARG A 8 -16.27 -9.60 -5.61
CA ARG A 8 -15.96 -8.52 -4.66
C ARG A 8 -14.50 -8.14 -4.88
N CYS A 9 -14.24 -7.01 -5.51
CA CYS A 9 -12.88 -6.46 -5.62
C CYS A 9 -12.28 -6.08 -4.25
N CYS A 10 -13.12 -5.90 -3.22
CA CYS A 10 -12.75 -5.35 -1.91
C CYS A 10 -13.04 -6.31 -0.73
N GLY A 11 -12.57 -7.55 -0.80
CA GLY A 11 -12.57 -8.46 0.36
C GLY A 11 -11.57 -8.02 1.44
N PRO A 12 -11.73 -8.49 2.70
CA PRO A 12 -10.79 -8.20 3.77
C PRO A 12 -9.38 -8.72 3.44
N ILE A 13 -8.33 -8.03 3.91
CA ILE A 13 -6.91 -8.38 3.64
C ILE A 13 -6.58 -9.82 4.04
N LYS A 14 -7.25 -10.37 5.06
CA LYS A 14 -7.05 -11.75 5.52
C LYS A 14 -7.36 -12.83 4.47
N GLN A 15 -8.05 -12.51 3.37
CA GLN A 15 -8.28 -13.43 2.27
C GLN A 15 -7.56 -12.94 1.01
N SER A 16 -6.81 -13.84 0.37
CA SER A 16 -6.20 -13.56 -0.92
C SER A 16 -7.32 -13.34 -1.95
N ASN A 17 -7.50 -12.09 -2.35
CA ASN A 17 -8.34 -11.71 -3.47
C ASN A 17 -7.47 -11.64 -4.73
N PRO A 18 -7.77 -12.39 -5.81
CA PRO A 18 -7.02 -12.27 -7.06
C PRO A 18 -7.24 -10.91 -7.77
N HIS A 19 -8.32 -10.19 -7.45
CA HIS A 19 -8.67 -8.92 -8.10
C HIS A 19 -8.21 -7.66 -7.34
N ARG A 20 -7.48 -7.79 -6.23
CA ARG A 20 -6.95 -6.63 -5.47
C ARG A 20 -5.57 -6.22 -5.97
N SER A 21 -5.17 -4.97 -5.70
CA SER A 21 -3.79 -4.51 -5.92
C SER A 21 -2.80 -5.41 -5.16
N LYS A 22 -1.68 -5.69 -5.82
CA LYS A 22 -0.56 -6.48 -5.29
C LYS A 22 0.68 -5.66 -4.95
N HIS A 23 0.69 -4.39 -5.34
CA HIS A 23 1.79 -3.46 -5.13
C HIS A 23 1.32 -2.32 -4.23
N TRP A 24 2.03 -2.10 -3.12
CA TRP A 24 1.66 -1.14 -2.08
C TRP A 24 2.81 -0.19 -1.79
N TRP A 25 2.52 1.11 -1.87
CA TRP A 25 3.42 2.19 -1.45
C TRP A 25 2.78 2.92 -0.27
N ILE A 26 3.35 2.78 0.92
CA ILE A 26 2.77 3.29 2.17
C ILE A 26 3.80 4.16 2.87
N ARG A 27 3.38 5.36 3.27
CA ARG A 27 4.24 6.39 3.89
C ARG A 27 3.51 7.07 5.03
N LEU A 28 4.19 7.24 6.16
CA LEU A 28 3.71 8.02 7.31
C LEU A 28 4.89 8.81 7.92
N GLY A 29 4.62 9.94 8.54
CA GLY A 29 5.62 10.64 9.36
C GLY A 29 5.72 10.02 10.77
N THR A 30 6.91 9.98 11.37
CA THR A 30 7.06 9.48 12.76
C THR A 30 6.45 10.39 13.83
N ASN A 31 6.22 11.67 13.49
CA ASN A 31 5.55 12.66 14.33
C ASN A 31 4.08 12.87 13.92
N ASP A 32 3.52 12.02 13.05
CA ASP A 32 2.10 12.05 12.70
C ASP A 32 1.26 11.61 13.92
N SER A 33 0.42 12.51 14.43
CA SER A 33 -0.44 12.30 15.60
C SER A 33 -1.88 11.95 15.25
N ASP A 34 -2.24 11.91 13.97
CA ASP A 34 -3.61 11.71 13.51
C ASP A 34 -4.05 10.25 13.67
N THR A 35 -3.09 9.32 13.72
CA THR A 35 -3.31 7.92 14.04
C THR A 35 -2.09 7.28 14.70
N SER A 36 -2.27 6.12 15.31
CA SER A 36 -1.13 5.35 15.81
C SER A 36 -0.30 4.82 14.64
N LEU A 37 1.02 5.02 14.67
CA LEU A 37 1.96 4.42 13.70
C LEU A 37 1.74 2.90 13.56
N ARG A 38 1.32 2.22 14.64
CA ARG A 38 1.01 0.78 14.60
C ARG A 38 -0.06 0.40 13.58
N VAL A 39 -0.98 1.30 13.24
CA VAL A 39 -2.00 1.04 12.22
C VAL A 39 -1.34 0.81 10.86
N SER A 40 -0.44 1.70 10.44
CA SER A 40 0.30 1.57 9.17
C SER A 40 1.22 0.34 9.19
N ALA A 41 1.96 0.14 10.29
CA ALA A 41 2.84 -1.03 10.43
C ALA A 41 2.08 -2.37 10.36
N ASN A 42 0.94 -2.48 11.05
CA ASN A 42 0.13 -3.70 11.03
C ASN A 42 -0.50 -3.95 9.66
N LEU A 43 -0.91 -2.90 8.95
CA LEU A 43 -1.39 -3.01 7.58
C LEU A 43 -0.28 -3.57 6.67
N ALA A 44 0.90 -2.97 6.70
CA ALA A 44 2.05 -3.41 5.91
C ALA A 44 2.40 -4.87 6.21
N ALA A 45 2.49 -5.25 7.49
CA ALA A 45 2.76 -6.64 7.89
C ALA A 45 1.67 -7.62 7.44
N ALA A 46 0.38 -7.23 7.50
CA ALA A 46 -0.71 -8.08 7.04
C ALA A 46 -0.69 -8.30 5.52
N LEU A 47 -0.28 -7.29 4.75
CA LEU A 47 -0.12 -7.38 3.30
C LEU A 47 1.09 -8.22 2.90
N ASP A 48 2.23 -8.04 3.58
CA ASP A 48 3.44 -8.83 3.36
C ASP A 48 3.21 -10.32 3.68
N ASN A 49 2.52 -10.62 4.78
CA ASN A 49 2.18 -11.99 5.19
C ASN A 49 1.33 -12.78 4.17
N ILE A 50 0.64 -12.10 3.24
CA ILE A 50 -0.14 -12.75 2.16
C ILE A 50 0.57 -12.73 0.81
N GLY A 51 1.85 -12.32 0.78
CA GLY A 51 2.73 -12.41 -0.38
C GLY A 51 2.63 -11.23 -1.36
N ASP A 52 2.13 -10.08 -0.90
CA ASP A 52 2.12 -8.87 -1.72
C ASP A 52 3.47 -8.13 -1.72
N ASP A 53 3.70 -7.32 -2.75
CA ASP A 53 4.85 -6.41 -2.84
C ASP A 53 4.55 -5.12 -2.05
N VAL A 54 5.20 -4.98 -0.88
CA VAL A 54 4.93 -3.88 0.05
C VAL A 54 6.20 -3.04 0.25
N ASN A 55 6.11 -1.77 -0.15
CA ASN A 55 7.08 -0.75 0.19
C ASN A 55 6.48 0.17 1.27
N HIS A 56 6.91 -0.03 2.52
CA HIS A 56 6.41 0.71 3.68
C HIS A 56 7.56 1.38 4.44
N GLU A 57 7.47 2.70 4.59
CA GLU A 57 8.50 3.49 5.26
C GLU A 57 7.90 4.60 6.12
N TYR A 58 8.65 5.01 7.14
CA TYR A 58 8.35 6.21 7.91
C TYR A 58 9.34 7.31 7.59
N TYR A 59 8.84 8.53 7.41
CA TYR A 59 9.68 9.71 7.36
C TYR A 59 10.03 10.15 8.79
N TRP A 60 11.32 10.11 9.09
CA TRP A 60 11.83 10.56 10.38
C TRP A 60 11.55 12.05 10.61
N ASP A 61 11.10 12.36 11.82
CA ASP A 61 10.75 13.71 12.29
C ASP A 61 9.67 14.46 11.50
N GLN A 62 8.91 13.76 10.64
CA GLN A 62 7.85 14.38 9.85
C GLN A 62 6.46 14.14 10.43
N GLY A 63 5.54 15.07 10.15
CA GLY A 63 4.14 15.00 10.57
C GLY A 63 3.19 14.53 9.47
N HIS A 64 1.90 14.81 9.67
CA HIS A 64 0.83 14.46 8.75
C HIS A 64 1.03 15.02 7.32
N ALA A 65 0.59 14.27 6.32
CA ALA A 65 0.60 14.64 4.89
C ALA A 65 1.98 14.97 4.28
N THR A 66 3.05 14.41 4.84
CA THR A 66 4.40 14.58 4.30
C THR A 66 4.64 13.69 3.06
N ASN A 67 5.26 14.25 2.00
CA ASN A 67 5.56 13.55 0.74
C ASN A 67 6.98 13.89 0.22
N THR A 68 8.01 13.69 1.04
CA THR A 68 9.38 14.12 0.73
C THR A 68 10.07 13.31 -0.38
N ASP A 69 9.53 12.16 -0.76
CA ASP A 69 10.12 11.20 -1.71
C ASP A 69 9.32 11.05 -3.01
N SER A 70 8.55 12.07 -3.41
CA SER A 70 7.68 12.00 -4.60
C SER A 70 8.39 11.55 -5.89
N GLY A 71 9.68 11.86 -6.07
CA GLY A 71 10.48 11.37 -7.20
C GLY A 71 10.70 9.85 -7.17
N ASP A 72 10.92 9.29 -5.98
CA ASP A 72 11.07 7.85 -5.77
C ASP A 72 9.73 7.14 -5.96
N PHE A 73 8.62 7.77 -5.54
CA PHE A 73 7.28 7.27 -5.82
C PHE A 73 7.02 7.13 -7.33
N ILE A 74 7.32 8.17 -8.13
CA ILE A 74 7.17 8.10 -9.59
C ILE A 74 8.07 7.03 -10.21
N THR A 75 9.30 6.89 -9.71
CA THR A 75 10.24 5.85 -10.14
C THR A 75 9.70 4.45 -9.82
N TRP A 76 9.10 4.27 -8.64
CA TRP A 76 8.46 3.03 -8.23
C TRP A 76 7.24 2.70 -9.13
N VAL A 77 6.39 3.69 -9.44
CA VAL A 77 5.26 3.49 -10.37
C VAL A 77 5.76 3.02 -11.75
N ALA A 78 6.82 3.64 -12.28
CA ALA A 78 7.41 3.23 -13.55
C ALA A 78 7.93 1.78 -13.50
N LYS A 79 8.58 1.39 -12.40
CA LYS A 79 9.03 0.01 -12.17
C LYS A 79 7.88 -0.99 -12.13
N VAL A 80 6.82 -0.70 -11.36
CA VAL A 80 5.66 -1.58 -11.19
C VAL A 80 4.89 -1.78 -12.51
N THR A 81 4.72 -0.69 -13.27
CA THR A 81 3.95 -0.71 -14.52
C THR A 81 4.76 -1.15 -15.73
N GLY A 82 6.10 -1.16 -15.62
CA GLY A 82 7.01 -1.30 -16.76
C GLY A 82 7.01 -0.10 -17.71
N TYR A 83 6.39 1.03 -17.32
CA TYR A 83 6.33 2.23 -18.13
C TYR A 83 7.73 2.79 -18.37
N LYS A 84 8.07 2.99 -19.64
CA LYS A 84 9.29 3.64 -20.11
C LYS A 84 8.88 4.75 -21.06
N LYS A 85 9.50 5.91 -20.93
CA LYS A 85 9.28 7.06 -21.81
C LYS A 85 10.04 6.89 -23.12
#